data_AF-A0A453GR64-F1
#
_entry.id   AF-A0A453GR64-F1
#
_cell.length_a   1.000
_cell.length_b   1.000
_cell.length_c   1.000
_cell.angle_alpha   90.00
_cell.angle_beta   90.00
_cell.angle_gamma   90.00
#
_symmetry.space_group_name_H-M   'P 1'
#
loop_
_entity.id
_entity.type
_entity.pdbx_description
1 polymer ?
#
loop_
_entity_poly.entity_id
_entity_poly.type
_entity_poly.pdbx_seq_one_letter_code
_entity_poly.pdbx_strand_id
1 'polypeptide(L)'
;FINDRLVDCTSLKRATEFVYSAILPQASKPFIYMSINLPPEHVDVNIHPTKKEVSLLNQERIIEKIKDAIEEKLMNCNNTRIFQTQALNSSALTQANTRKDKGTEVSTPTGEKSQKIPVSQMVRTDPRDPSGRLHTYWQGQTSNLEKKSGLVAVRRNIVRSRRNPKDAGDLSSRHELVTEIDYNLHPGLFDIVKNCTYVGVADEVFALIQHNTLLYLVNVVNVSKELMYQQALCRFGNFNAIQLSEPAPLLELLTMALKDDESMSDVNEKEKLEIAEVNTEILKENAEMINEYFSIHIDQGGNLTRLPVVLDQYTPDMDRLPEFMLTLGNDIAWDVEKECFRTAAAAIGNFYALHPPILPNPSGKGIRLYKKNKDSMESAGQADNDLTSTDEDDIDQELLAEAEAAWAQREWTIQHVLFPSMRLFLKPPKSMATDGTFVQIASLDKLYKIFERC
;
A
#
# COMPACT_ATOMS: atom_id res chain seq x y z
N PHE A 1 -14.11 29.82 -14.38
CA PHE A 1 -15.53 29.42 -14.28
C PHE A 1 -16.38 30.65 -14.40
N ILE A 2 -17.44 30.58 -15.21
CA ILE A 2 -18.48 31.62 -15.29
C ILE A 2 -19.79 30.90 -15.03
N ASN A 3 -20.49 31.27 -13.95
CA ASN A 3 -21.74 30.63 -13.51
C ASN A 3 -21.63 29.10 -13.45
N ASP A 4 -20.63 28.60 -12.71
CA ASP A 4 -20.33 27.18 -12.49
C ASP A 4 -19.98 26.36 -13.75
N ARG A 5 -19.80 27.02 -14.89
CA ARG A 5 -19.34 26.40 -16.13
C ARG A 5 -17.84 26.65 -16.35
N LEU A 6 -17.13 25.62 -16.79
CA LEU A 6 -15.75 25.77 -17.28
C LEU A 6 -15.81 26.47 -18.64
N VAL A 7 -15.18 27.65 -18.71
CA VAL A 7 -15.12 28.50 -19.89
C VAL A 7 -13.67 28.91 -20.10
N ASP A 8 -13.19 28.83 -21.34
CA ASP A 8 -11.90 29.40 -21.74
C ASP A 8 -12.12 30.85 -22.17
N CYS A 9 -11.52 31.80 -21.45
CA CYS A 9 -11.61 33.24 -21.75
C CYS A 9 -10.21 33.78 -22.02
N THR A 10 -9.81 33.75 -23.30
CA THR A 10 -8.46 34.14 -23.73
C THR A 10 -8.15 35.62 -23.47
N SER A 11 -9.15 36.50 -23.59
CA SER A 11 -9.03 37.94 -23.30
C SER A 11 -8.70 38.22 -21.84
N LEU A 12 -9.41 37.57 -20.91
CA LEU A 12 -9.17 37.72 -19.47
C LEU A 12 -7.82 37.12 -19.05
N LYS A 13 -7.46 35.98 -19.66
CA LYS A 13 -6.16 35.33 -19.44
C LYS A 13 -5.00 36.26 -19.83
N ARG A 14 -5.04 36.84 -21.04
CA ARG A 14 -4.01 37.78 -21.52
C ARG A 14 -3.91 39.02 -20.64
N ALA A 15 -5.05 39.59 -20.23
CA ALA A 15 -5.08 40.76 -19.36
C ALA A 15 -4.44 40.47 -17.99
N THR A 16 -4.70 39.30 -17.41
CA THR A 16 -4.14 38.92 -16.11
C THR A 16 -2.65 38.57 -16.22
N GLU A 17 -2.24 37.84 -17.26
CA GLU A 17 -0.82 37.55 -17.55
C GLU A 17 -0.01 38.85 -17.71
N PHE A 18 -0.58 39.87 -18.34
CA PHE A 18 0.05 41.18 -18.48
C PHE A 18 0.33 41.83 -17.12
N VAL A 19 -0.65 41.85 -16.19
CA VAL A 19 -0.46 42.41 -14.84
C VAL A 19 0.65 41.70 -14.08
N TYR A 20 0.69 40.37 -14.13
CA TYR A 20 1.71 39.59 -13.43
C TYR A 20 3.08 39.65 -14.10
N SER A 21 3.17 39.94 -15.40
CA SER A 21 4.44 40.06 -16.11
C SER A 21 5.33 41.19 -15.58
N ALA A 22 4.73 42.21 -14.97
CA ALA A 22 5.45 43.31 -14.34
C ALA A 22 6.06 42.94 -12.96
N ILE A 23 5.61 41.85 -12.34
CA ILE A 23 5.97 41.48 -10.96
C ILE A 23 6.78 40.19 -10.92
N LEU A 24 6.49 39.24 -11.82
CA LEU A 24 7.12 37.93 -11.81
C LEU A 24 8.44 37.90 -12.60
N PRO A 25 9.42 37.06 -12.22
CA PRO A 25 10.66 36.89 -12.96
C PRO A 25 10.44 36.47 -14.41
N GLN A 26 11.34 36.91 -15.30
CA GLN A 26 11.29 36.56 -16.73
C GLN A 26 11.25 35.02 -16.90
N ALA A 27 10.32 34.54 -17.74
CA ALA A 27 10.01 33.12 -18.01
C ALA A 27 9.10 32.38 -17.00
N SER A 28 8.54 33.05 -15.99
CA SER A 28 7.49 32.46 -15.13
C SER A 28 6.08 32.74 -15.70
N LYS A 29 5.23 31.71 -15.73
CA LYS A 29 3.84 31.81 -16.20
C LYS A 29 2.88 31.52 -15.05
N PRO A 30 2.05 32.48 -14.62
CA PRO A 30 1.09 32.25 -13.55
C PRO A 30 -0.01 31.29 -14.02
N PHE A 31 -0.38 30.35 -13.16
CA PHE A 31 -1.60 29.58 -13.32
C PHE A 31 -2.72 30.26 -12.53
N ILE A 32 -3.81 30.61 -13.21
CA ILE A 32 -4.90 31.41 -12.62
C ILE A 32 -6.17 30.57 -12.60
N TYR A 33 -6.75 30.42 -11.42
CA TYR A 33 -8.09 29.89 -11.22
C TYR A 33 -9.00 31.02 -10.78
N MET A 34 -10.09 31.25 -11.53
CA MET A 34 -11.04 32.32 -11.25
C MET A 34 -12.47 31.80 -11.42
N SER A 35 -13.34 32.13 -10.46
CA SER A 35 -14.78 31.93 -10.56
C SER A 35 -15.47 33.28 -10.61
N ILE A 36 -16.28 33.51 -11.64
CA ILE A 36 -17.01 34.75 -11.88
C ILE A 36 -18.50 34.41 -11.89
N ASN A 37 -19.27 35.12 -11.07
CA ASN A 37 -20.72 35.02 -11.07
C ASN A 37 -21.31 36.25 -11.77
N LEU A 38 -22.08 36.05 -12.84
CA LEU A 38 -22.68 37.10 -13.67
C LEU A 38 -24.18 36.82 -13.86
N PRO A 39 -25.03 37.86 -13.99
CA PRO A 39 -26.41 37.67 -14.42
C PRO A 39 -26.46 36.87 -15.74
N PRO A 40 -27.31 35.83 -15.86
CA PRO A 40 -27.40 35.00 -17.06
C PRO A 40 -27.65 35.79 -18.36
N GLU A 41 -28.35 36.92 -18.25
CA GLU A 41 -28.63 37.86 -19.35
C GLU A 41 -27.38 38.50 -19.96
N HIS A 42 -26.26 38.51 -19.22
CA HIS A 42 -25.00 39.11 -19.63
C HIS A 42 -23.99 38.09 -20.19
N VAL A 43 -24.40 36.83 -20.36
CA VAL A 43 -23.52 35.76 -20.84
C VAL A 43 -24.16 35.09 -22.05
N ASP A 44 -23.58 35.32 -23.23
CA ASP A 44 -23.99 34.62 -24.45
C ASP A 44 -23.18 33.33 -24.61
N VAL A 45 -23.88 32.20 -24.47
CA VAL A 45 -23.32 30.85 -24.52
C VAL A 45 -23.39 30.25 -25.94
N ASN A 46 -24.04 30.92 -26.91
CA ASN A 46 -24.38 30.35 -28.21
C ASN A 46 -23.39 30.70 -29.33
N ILE A 47 -22.11 30.86 -29.00
CA ILE A 47 -21.09 31.37 -29.92
C ILE A 47 -20.17 30.27 -30.45
N HIS A 48 -20.09 29.14 -29.75
CA HIS A 48 -19.28 27.99 -30.15
C HIS A 48 -20.10 26.69 -30.03
N PRO A 49 -19.98 25.72 -30.97
CA PRO A 49 -20.75 24.47 -30.96
C PRO A 49 -20.62 23.66 -29.66
N THR A 50 -19.43 23.71 -29.04
CA THR A 50 -19.15 23.02 -27.77
C THR A 50 -19.40 23.89 -26.52
N LYS A 51 -19.86 25.14 -26.69
CA LYS A 51 -20.13 26.10 -25.60
C LYS A 51 -18.95 26.23 -24.61
N LYS A 52 -17.72 26.07 -25.12
CA LYS A 52 -16.44 26.18 -24.40
C LYS A 52 -15.98 27.64 -24.22
N GLU A 53 -16.45 28.50 -25.11
CA GLU A 53 -16.24 29.94 -25.07
C GLU A 53 -17.60 30.61 -24.87
N VAL A 54 -17.62 31.71 -24.14
CA VAL A 54 -18.81 32.55 -23.95
C VAL A 54 -18.42 33.99 -24.25
N SER A 55 -19.34 34.77 -24.80
CA SER A 55 -19.17 36.23 -24.88
C SER A 55 -19.86 36.86 -23.70
N LEU A 56 -19.19 37.86 -23.13
CA LEU A 56 -19.71 38.62 -22.02
C LEU A 56 -20.25 39.97 -22.52
N LEU A 57 -21.44 40.33 -22.09
CA LEU A 57 -21.95 41.69 -22.28
C LEU A 57 -21.03 42.66 -21.53
N ASN A 58 -20.51 43.67 -22.23
CA ASN A 58 -19.48 44.60 -21.71
C ASN A 58 -18.17 43.92 -21.28
N GLN A 59 -17.73 42.90 -22.03
CA GLN A 59 -16.51 42.14 -21.76
C GLN A 59 -15.29 43.00 -21.40
N GLU A 60 -15.02 44.07 -22.16
CA GLU A 60 -13.85 44.95 -21.94
C GLU A 60 -13.88 45.60 -20.57
N ARG A 61 -15.03 46.16 -20.17
CA ARG A 61 -15.22 46.80 -18.85
C ARG A 61 -15.11 45.81 -17.70
N ILE A 62 -15.57 44.57 -17.88
CA ILE A 62 -15.44 43.51 -16.86
C ILE A 62 -13.96 43.14 -16.70
N ILE A 63 -13.24 42.96 -17.80
CA ILE A 63 -11.80 42.64 -17.79
C ILE A 63 -11.00 43.76 -17.14
N GLU A 64 -11.29 45.02 -17.48
CA GLU A 64 -10.61 46.19 -16.90
C GLU A 64 -10.82 46.27 -15.39
N LYS A 65 -12.06 46.11 -14.89
CA LYS A 65 -12.31 46.08 -13.44
C LYS A 65 -11.59 44.95 -12.72
N ILE A 66 -11.52 43.77 -13.32
CA ILE A 66 -10.80 42.63 -12.73
C ILE A 66 -9.30 42.92 -12.72
N LYS A 67 -8.77 43.51 -13.81
CA LYS A 67 -7.37 43.91 -13.92
C LYS A 67 -7.00 44.92 -12.83
N ASP A 68 -7.78 45.98 -12.67
CA ASP A 68 -7.56 47.03 -11.67
C ASP A 68 -7.60 46.47 -10.25
N ALA A 69 -8.56 45.59 -9.94
CA ALA A 69 -8.67 44.95 -8.64
C ALA A 69 -7.44 44.05 -8.33
N ILE A 70 -6.90 43.37 -9.34
CA ILE A 70 -5.69 42.55 -9.21
C ILE A 70 -4.46 43.46 -9.01
N GLU A 71 -4.32 44.52 -9.81
CA GLU A 71 -3.24 45.50 -9.67
C GLU A 71 -3.24 46.15 -8.27
N GLU A 72 -4.38 46.62 -7.80
CA GLU A 72 -4.54 47.21 -6.46
C GLU A 72 -4.12 46.23 -5.37
N LYS A 73 -4.51 44.95 -5.49
CA LYS A 73 -4.16 43.94 -4.49
C LYS A 73 -2.68 43.59 -4.50
N LEU A 74 -2.08 43.51 -5.67
CA LEU A 74 -0.65 43.19 -5.82
C LEU A 74 0.24 44.34 -5.32
N MET A 75 -0.14 45.59 -5.57
CA MET A 75 0.57 46.77 -5.05
C MET A 75 0.56 46.82 -3.52
N ASN A 76 -0.55 46.40 -2.88
CA ASN A 76 -0.66 46.36 -1.42
C ASN A 76 0.14 45.20 -0.78
N CYS A 77 0.45 44.13 -1.51
CA CYS A 77 1.18 42.96 -1.01
C CYS A 77 2.71 43.14 -0.93
N ASN A 78 3.27 44.17 -1.59
CA ASN A 78 4.71 44.42 -1.66
C ASN A 78 5.36 44.89 -0.34
N ASN A 79 4.57 45.08 0.72
CA ASN A 79 5.07 45.44 2.06
C ASN A 79 5.41 44.22 2.95
N THR A 80 5.30 43.00 2.42
CA THR A 80 5.47 41.77 3.22
C THR A 80 6.85 41.16 2.99
N ARG A 81 7.63 41.02 4.07
CA ARG A 81 9.04 40.60 4.08
C ARG A 81 9.30 39.30 3.28
N ILE A 82 10.23 39.38 2.33
CA ILE A 82 10.77 38.23 1.59
C ILE A 82 11.86 37.57 2.44
N PHE A 83 11.71 36.29 2.79
CA PHE A 83 12.77 35.48 3.40
C PHE A 83 13.62 34.85 2.29
N GLN A 84 14.93 35.12 2.29
CA GLN A 84 15.91 34.45 1.44
C GLN A 84 16.26 33.07 2.02
N THR A 85 15.87 32.01 1.33
CA THR A 85 16.40 30.65 1.55
C THR A 85 17.72 30.51 0.81
N GLN A 86 18.84 30.53 1.54
CA GLN A 86 20.15 30.17 1.01
C GLN A 86 20.20 28.65 0.72
N ALA A 87 20.42 28.29 -0.55
CA ALA A 87 20.76 26.93 -0.93
C ALA A 87 22.22 26.65 -0.54
N LEU A 88 22.44 25.67 0.34
CA LEU A 88 23.77 25.17 0.68
C LEU A 88 24.33 24.40 -0.52
N ASN A 89 25.35 24.97 -1.16
CA ASN A 89 26.14 24.30 -2.18
C ASN A 89 27.04 23.23 -1.53
N SER A 90 26.78 21.97 -1.85
CA SER A 90 27.73 20.86 -1.64
C SER A 90 28.45 20.60 -2.95
N SER A 91 29.73 20.99 -3.05
CA SER A 91 30.76 20.30 -3.84
C SER A 91 32.11 21.03 -3.72
N ALA A 92 32.87 20.67 -2.70
CA ALA A 92 34.33 20.64 -2.81
C ALA A 92 34.71 19.18 -3.12
N LEU A 93 35.35 18.95 -4.27
CA LEU A 93 36.36 17.92 -4.54
C LEU A 93 36.52 17.75 -6.07
N THR A 94 37.40 18.56 -6.67
CA THR A 94 38.43 18.07 -7.62
C THR A 94 39.40 19.21 -7.91
N GLN A 95 40.60 19.11 -7.33
CA GLN A 95 41.80 19.79 -7.85
C GLN A 95 42.37 18.90 -8.94
N ALA A 96 42.69 19.46 -10.11
CA ALA A 96 44.07 19.56 -10.60
C ALA A 96 44.15 20.08 -12.05
N ASN A 97 45.01 21.08 -12.18
CA ASN A 97 45.88 21.42 -13.30
C ASN A 97 45.43 22.38 -14.41
N THR A 98 46.21 23.46 -14.42
CA THR A 98 46.33 24.63 -15.28
C THR A 98 46.98 24.36 -16.64
N ARG A 99 46.53 25.02 -17.72
CA ARG A 99 47.25 26.10 -18.46
C ARG A 99 46.78 26.27 -19.92
N LYS A 100 46.42 27.52 -20.24
CA LYS A 100 46.67 28.33 -21.47
C LYS A 100 46.01 27.99 -22.83
N ASP A 101 45.07 28.88 -23.17
CA ASP A 101 45.17 29.91 -24.23
C ASP A 101 44.50 29.68 -25.62
N LYS A 102 43.96 30.81 -26.11
CA LYS A 102 43.45 31.18 -27.44
C LYS A 102 41.99 30.83 -27.80
N GLY A 103 41.21 31.89 -27.97
CA GLY A 103 39.81 31.85 -28.38
C GLY A 103 39.59 31.69 -29.87
N THR A 104 38.32 31.58 -30.26
CA THR A 104 37.66 32.11 -31.46
C THR A 104 36.18 31.70 -31.39
N GLU A 105 35.32 32.65 -31.75
CA GLU A 105 33.94 32.53 -32.26
C GLU A 105 32.79 32.02 -31.37
N VAL A 106 31.95 33.02 -31.06
CA VAL A 106 30.52 32.92 -30.77
C VAL A 106 29.81 32.07 -31.82
N SER A 107 29.18 30.99 -31.37
CA SER A 107 28.07 30.37 -32.08
C SER A 107 26.96 30.07 -31.07
N THR A 108 25.86 30.78 -31.24
CA THR A 108 24.58 30.53 -30.59
C THR A 108 24.11 29.09 -30.82
N PRO A 109 23.72 28.31 -29.80
CA PRO A 109 22.80 27.21 -30.00
C PRO A 109 21.38 27.76 -30.00
N THR A 110 20.84 27.78 -31.21
CA THR A 110 19.42 27.70 -31.57
C THR A 110 18.54 27.04 -30.50
N GLY A 111 17.39 27.66 -30.24
CA GLY A 111 16.40 27.24 -29.26
C GLY A 111 16.09 25.76 -29.30
N GLU A 112 16.29 25.10 -28.17
CA GLU A 112 15.77 23.76 -27.92
C GLU A 112 14.25 23.86 -27.85
N LYS A 113 13.60 23.25 -28.86
CA LYS A 113 12.19 22.92 -28.81
C LYS A 113 11.97 22.14 -27.52
N SER A 114 11.12 22.67 -26.62
CA SER A 114 10.56 21.93 -25.49
C SER A 114 10.21 20.52 -25.97
N GLN A 115 10.97 19.52 -25.54
CA GLN A 115 10.63 18.14 -25.80
C GLN A 115 9.21 17.95 -25.25
N LYS A 116 8.26 17.65 -26.13
CA LYS A 116 6.91 17.27 -25.72
C LYS A 116 7.08 15.97 -24.93
N ILE A 117 6.98 16.07 -23.61
CA ILE A 117 6.92 14.91 -22.74
C ILE A 117 5.79 14.02 -23.28
N PRO A 118 6.07 12.75 -23.61
CA PRO A 118 5.04 11.82 -24.08
C PRO A 118 3.88 11.77 -23.08
N VAL A 119 2.64 11.71 -23.57
CA VAL A 119 1.43 11.72 -22.71
C VAL A 119 1.48 10.61 -21.66
N SER A 120 2.11 9.48 -21.97
CA SER A 120 2.32 8.37 -21.04
C SER A 120 3.19 8.70 -19.82
N GLN A 121 4.06 9.70 -19.93
CA GLN A 121 4.90 10.22 -18.84
C GLN A 121 4.25 11.41 -18.12
N MET A 122 3.05 11.85 -18.56
CA MET A 122 2.28 12.90 -17.89
C MET A 122 1.37 12.36 -16.76
N VAL A 123 1.39 11.04 -16.51
CA VAL A 123 0.66 10.44 -15.38
C VAL A 123 1.41 10.75 -14.09
N ARG A 124 0.68 11.18 -13.05
CA ARG A 124 1.27 11.37 -11.72
C ARG A 124 1.69 10.00 -11.18
N THR A 125 2.99 9.77 -11.08
CA THR A 125 3.58 8.53 -10.55
C THR A 125 4.15 8.70 -9.15
N ASP A 126 4.01 9.88 -8.53
CA ASP A 126 4.58 10.16 -7.21
C ASP A 126 3.85 9.35 -6.11
N PRO A 127 4.53 8.45 -5.40
CA PRO A 127 3.94 7.67 -4.31
C PRO A 127 3.47 8.52 -3.13
N ARG A 128 3.93 9.77 -3.04
CA ARG A 128 3.54 10.75 -2.03
C ARG A 128 2.25 11.49 -2.38
N ASP A 129 1.85 11.49 -3.65
CA ASP A 129 0.59 12.05 -4.15
C ASP A 129 -0.05 11.09 -5.18
N PRO A 130 -0.58 9.93 -4.74
CA PRO A 130 -1.23 8.96 -5.62
C PRO A 130 -2.41 9.60 -6.37
N SER A 131 -2.48 9.39 -7.68
CA SER A 131 -3.66 9.72 -8.48
C SER A 131 -4.92 9.05 -7.91
N GLY A 132 -6.04 9.78 -7.84
CA GLY A 132 -7.35 9.26 -7.36
C GLY A 132 -7.90 9.89 -6.08
N ARG A 133 -7.19 10.83 -5.46
CA ARG A 133 -7.65 11.54 -4.25
C ARG A 133 -8.52 12.76 -4.52
N LEU A 134 -9.48 12.68 -5.44
CA LEU A 134 -10.44 13.79 -5.65
C LEU A 134 -11.20 14.11 -4.34
N HIS A 135 -11.47 13.10 -3.51
CA HIS A 135 -12.10 13.23 -2.19
C HIS A 135 -11.30 14.10 -1.21
N THR A 136 -9.97 14.16 -1.34
CA THR A 136 -9.11 14.99 -0.47
C THR A 136 -9.26 16.48 -0.82
N TYR A 137 -9.62 16.79 -2.07
CA TYR A 137 -9.92 18.15 -2.52
C TYR A 137 -11.39 18.54 -2.27
N TRP A 138 -12.34 17.58 -2.28
CA TRP A 138 -13.73 17.85 -1.92
C TRP A 138 -13.98 18.12 -0.43
N GLN A 139 -13.12 17.62 0.47
CA GLN A 139 -13.22 17.93 1.90
C GLN A 139 -12.67 19.33 2.28
N GLY A 140 -12.31 20.15 1.29
CA GLY A 140 -11.82 21.50 1.47
C GLY A 140 -12.92 22.56 1.51
N GLN A 141 -13.96 22.37 2.33
CA GLN A 141 -14.91 23.44 2.69
C GLN A 141 -15.72 23.13 3.96
N THR A 142 -15.06 22.71 5.03
CA THR A 142 -15.55 23.00 6.40
C THR A 142 -14.38 23.44 7.25
N SER A 143 -14.54 24.62 7.84
CA SER A 143 -13.60 25.24 8.78
C SER A 143 -13.40 24.35 10.01
N ASN A 144 -12.32 23.58 10.01
CA ASN A 144 -11.60 23.15 11.21
C ASN A 144 -10.15 22.86 10.81
N LEU A 145 -9.39 23.95 10.68
CA LEU A 145 -7.92 23.91 10.71
C LEU A 145 -7.50 23.57 12.14
N GLU A 146 -7.51 22.28 12.46
CA GLU A 146 -6.63 21.61 13.42
C GLU A 146 -6.94 20.11 13.35
N LYS A 147 -5.91 19.27 13.22
CA LYS A 147 -5.90 17.78 13.29
C LYS A 147 -5.86 16.91 12.02
N LYS A 148 -5.98 17.39 10.77
CA LYS A 148 -5.77 16.50 9.59
C LYS A 148 -4.30 16.31 9.16
N SER A 149 -3.41 17.27 9.47
CA SER A 149 -1.95 17.05 9.39
C SER A 149 -1.45 15.98 10.39
N GLY A 150 -2.29 15.60 11.36
CA GLY A 150 -1.99 14.62 12.39
C GLY A 150 -1.91 13.20 11.83
N LEU A 151 -2.87 12.72 11.05
CA LEU A 151 -2.94 11.28 10.73
C LEU A 151 -1.82 10.75 9.83
N VAL A 152 -1.33 11.54 8.85
CA VAL A 152 -0.20 11.13 8.01
C VAL A 152 1.13 11.25 8.77
N ALA A 153 1.27 12.27 9.64
CA ALA A 153 2.43 12.42 10.51
C ALA A 153 2.44 11.37 11.64
N VAL A 154 1.29 11.02 12.21
CA VAL A 154 1.07 9.96 13.19
C VAL A 154 1.30 8.60 12.56
N ARG A 155 0.76 8.31 11.35
CA ARG A 155 1.11 7.11 10.59
C ARG A 155 2.61 7.03 10.32
N ARG A 156 3.26 8.12 9.91
CA ARG A 156 4.73 8.18 9.75
C ARG A 156 5.49 8.00 11.07
N ASN A 157 4.97 8.48 12.19
CA ASN A 157 5.60 8.34 13.50
C ASN A 157 5.45 6.92 14.06
N ILE A 158 4.28 6.28 13.90
CA ILE A 158 4.07 4.83 14.15
C ILE A 158 4.97 4.00 13.25
N VAL A 159 5.08 4.37 11.98
CA VAL A 159 5.95 3.68 11.00
C VAL A 159 7.44 3.94 11.29
N ARG A 160 7.80 5.06 11.93
CA ARG A 160 9.18 5.37 12.39
C ARG A 160 9.52 4.71 13.72
N SER A 161 8.55 4.40 14.59
CA SER A 161 8.79 3.61 15.81
C SER A 161 9.07 2.14 15.51
N ARG A 162 8.73 1.65 14.30
CA ARG A 162 9.04 0.30 13.80
C ARG A 162 10.51 0.07 13.41
N ARG A 163 11.44 0.99 13.70
CA ARG A 163 12.86 0.76 13.39
C ARG A 163 13.38 -0.37 14.27
N ASN A 164 13.91 -1.42 13.66
CA ASN A 164 14.51 -2.53 14.38
C ASN A 164 15.59 -2.03 15.35
N PRO A 165 15.60 -2.51 16.61
CA PRO A 165 16.67 -2.23 17.56
C PRO A 165 18.01 -2.62 16.94
N LYS A 166 19.03 -1.75 17.07
CA LYS A 166 20.36 -2.02 16.51
C LYS A 166 21.15 -3.07 17.29
N ASP A 167 20.68 -3.43 18.48
CA ASP A 167 21.39 -4.30 19.43
C ASP A 167 20.76 -5.71 19.52
N ALA A 168 20.20 -6.24 18.43
CA ALA A 168 19.77 -7.64 18.39
C ALA A 168 20.99 -8.56 18.46
N GLY A 169 20.93 -9.58 19.33
CA GLY A 169 22.05 -10.38 19.84
C GLY A 169 23.18 -10.73 18.84
N ASP A 170 24.39 -10.76 19.39
CA ASP A 170 25.69 -10.92 18.71
C ASP A 170 25.96 -12.38 18.24
N LEU A 171 24.92 -13.10 17.81
CA LEU A 171 25.04 -14.46 17.30
C LEU A 171 25.48 -14.44 15.83
N SER A 172 26.54 -15.19 15.51
CA SER A 172 27.07 -15.26 14.14
C SER A 172 26.08 -15.89 13.17
N SER A 173 25.36 -16.94 13.61
CA SER A 173 24.30 -17.62 12.85
C SER A 173 23.21 -16.66 12.36
N ARG A 174 22.72 -15.78 13.25
CA ARG A 174 21.74 -14.74 12.92
C ARG A 174 22.32 -13.71 11.94
N HIS A 175 23.54 -13.25 12.16
CA HIS A 175 24.20 -12.30 11.27
C HIS A 175 24.40 -12.89 9.87
N GLU A 176 24.75 -14.17 9.76
CA GLU A 176 24.85 -14.87 8.49
C GLU A 176 23.49 -14.90 7.76
N LEU A 177 22.40 -15.24 8.45
CA LEU A 177 21.05 -15.24 7.86
C LEU A 177 20.62 -13.84 7.38
N VAL A 178 20.89 -12.79 8.15
CA VAL A 178 20.60 -11.41 7.74
C VAL A 178 21.47 -11.01 6.54
N THR A 179 22.72 -11.45 6.49
CA THR A 179 23.62 -11.22 5.36
C THR A 179 23.17 -11.97 4.12
N GLU A 180 22.64 -13.19 4.26
CA GLU A 180 22.04 -13.96 3.16
C GLU A 180 20.84 -13.23 2.53
N ILE A 181 20.00 -12.57 3.34
CA ILE A 181 18.91 -11.71 2.84
C ILE A 181 19.48 -10.58 1.96
N ASP A 182 20.54 -9.91 2.43
CA ASP A 182 21.19 -8.83 1.67
C ASP A 182 21.85 -9.33 0.38
N TYR A 183 22.47 -10.51 0.40
CA TYR A 183 23.07 -11.12 -0.80
C TYR A 183 22.02 -11.53 -1.85
N ASN A 184 20.87 -12.00 -1.39
CA ASN A 184 19.77 -12.46 -2.25
C ASN A 184 18.84 -11.33 -2.70
N LEU A 185 19.03 -10.09 -2.23
CA LEU A 185 18.24 -8.93 -2.61
C LEU A 185 18.21 -8.72 -4.13
N HIS A 186 17.02 -8.50 -4.67
CA HIS A 186 16.83 -8.04 -6.04
C HIS A 186 16.75 -6.51 -6.09
N PRO A 187 17.74 -5.79 -6.67
CA PRO A 187 17.78 -4.33 -6.62
C PRO A 187 16.59 -3.66 -7.33
N GLY A 188 16.15 -4.20 -8.48
CA GLY A 188 14.98 -3.68 -9.21
C GLY A 188 13.66 -3.81 -8.44
N LEU A 189 13.34 -5.00 -7.92
CA LEU A 189 12.19 -5.21 -7.04
C LEU A 189 12.27 -4.38 -5.75
N PHE A 190 13.47 -4.21 -5.18
CA PHE A 190 13.64 -3.36 -4.00
C PHE A 190 13.26 -1.90 -4.28
N ASP A 191 13.68 -1.36 -5.43
CA ASP A 191 13.27 -0.03 -5.87
C ASP A 191 11.75 0.06 -6.11
N ILE A 192 11.16 -0.95 -6.78
CA ILE A 192 9.72 -1.06 -6.99
C ILE A 192 8.98 -1.05 -5.64
N VAL A 193 9.34 -1.94 -4.71
CA VAL A 193 8.67 -2.05 -3.40
C VAL A 193 8.77 -0.75 -2.61
N LYS A 194 9.93 -0.09 -2.63
CA LYS A 194 10.17 1.16 -1.89
C LYS A 194 9.35 2.33 -2.44
N ASN A 195 9.19 2.38 -3.75
CA ASN A 195 8.58 3.52 -4.47
C ASN A 195 7.24 3.16 -5.13
N CYS A 196 6.62 2.04 -4.79
CA CYS A 196 5.34 1.67 -5.37
C CYS A 196 4.20 2.58 -4.87
N THR A 197 3.11 2.59 -5.61
CA THR A 197 1.81 3.12 -5.21
C THR A 197 0.81 1.97 -5.19
N TYR A 198 0.18 1.74 -4.05
CA TYR A 198 -0.89 0.73 -3.95
C TYR A 198 -2.11 1.19 -4.74
N VAL A 199 -2.64 0.32 -5.60
CA VAL A 199 -3.82 0.58 -6.42
C VAL A 199 -5.06 -0.04 -5.78
N GLY A 200 -5.01 -1.33 -5.44
CA GLY A 200 -6.14 -2.08 -4.88
C GLY A 200 -5.88 -3.59 -4.89
N VAL A 201 -6.74 -4.36 -4.23
CA VAL A 201 -6.75 -5.82 -4.35
C VAL A 201 -7.30 -6.21 -5.74
N ALA A 202 -6.66 -7.16 -6.41
CA ALA A 202 -7.10 -7.68 -7.72
C ALA A 202 -8.03 -8.88 -7.56
N ASP A 203 -7.66 -9.80 -6.67
CA ASP A 203 -8.41 -11.01 -6.33
C ASP A 203 -8.06 -11.46 -4.90
N GLU A 204 -8.34 -12.72 -4.57
CA GLU A 204 -8.10 -13.27 -3.24
C GLU A 204 -6.64 -13.21 -2.79
N VAL A 205 -5.69 -13.37 -3.71
CA VAL A 205 -4.25 -13.55 -3.39
C VAL A 205 -3.41 -12.39 -3.91
N PHE A 206 -3.85 -11.70 -4.95
CA PHE A 206 -3.08 -10.69 -5.64
C PHE A 206 -3.57 -9.27 -5.38
N ALA A 207 -2.62 -8.35 -5.27
CA ALA A 207 -2.84 -6.92 -5.23
C ALA A 207 -2.13 -6.21 -6.39
N LEU A 208 -2.66 -5.05 -6.78
CA LEU A 208 -2.09 -4.19 -7.80
C LEU A 208 -1.23 -3.10 -7.16
N ILE A 209 -0.01 -2.97 -7.69
CA ILE A 209 0.83 -1.81 -7.41
C ILE A 209 1.29 -1.16 -8.70
N GLN A 210 1.37 0.16 -8.68
CA GLN A 210 1.98 0.95 -9.73
C GLN A 210 3.39 1.37 -9.31
N HIS A 211 4.36 1.23 -10.20
CA HIS A 211 5.66 1.88 -10.05
C HIS A 211 6.03 2.54 -11.37
N ASN A 212 6.26 3.85 -11.34
CA ASN A 212 6.43 4.68 -12.55
C ASN A 212 5.25 4.47 -13.52
N THR A 213 5.54 4.11 -14.78
CA THR A 213 4.55 3.84 -15.82
C THR A 213 4.11 2.38 -15.88
N LEU A 214 4.54 1.54 -14.95
CA LEU A 214 4.32 0.10 -14.96
C LEU A 214 3.32 -0.30 -13.88
N LEU A 215 2.45 -1.24 -14.23
CA LEU A 215 1.49 -1.85 -13.33
C LEU A 215 1.92 -3.30 -13.08
N TYR A 216 1.98 -3.66 -11.80
CA TYR A 216 2.38 -4.96 -11.33
C TYR A 216 1.25 -5.61 -10.54
N LEU A 217 1.10 -6.91 -10.77
CA LEU A 217 0.37 -7.82 -9.90
C LEU A 217 1.36 -8.38 -8.86
N VAL A 218 0.96 -8.40 -7.59
CA VAL A 218 1.80 -8.81 -6.48
C VAL A 218 1.07 -9.85 -5.64
N ASN A 219 1.67 -11.02 -5.46
CA ASN A 219 1.13 -12.05 -4.57
C ASN A 219 1.29 -11.61 -3.11
N VAL A 220 0.18 -11.27 -2.46
CA VAL A 220 0.10 -10.74 -1.09
C VAL A 220 0.62 -11.76 -0.08
N VAL A 221 0.29 -13.03 -0.26
CA VAL A 221 0.70 -14.11 0.66
C VAL A 221 2.22 -14.26 0.64
N ASN A 222 2.83 -14.34 -0.54
CA ASN A 222 4.27 -14.52 -0.67
C ASN A 222 5.07 -13.31 -0.14
N VAL A 223 4.65 -12.08 -0.49
CA VAL A 223 5.37 -10.89 -0.01
C VAL A 223 5.20 -10.65 1.48
N SER A 224 4.04 -10.98 2.05
CA SER A 224 3.83 -10.89 3.50
C SER A 224 4.62 -11.97 4.22
N LYS A 225 4.60 -13.22 3.76
CA LYS A 225 5.42 -14.32 4.30
C LYS A 225 6.90 -13.95 4.39
N GLU A 226 7.46 -13.43 3.30
CA GLU A 226 8.87 -13.01 3.26
C GLU A 226 9.13 -11.81 4.19
N LEU A 227 8.24 -10.82 4.22
CA LEU A 227 8.37 -9.68 5.14
C LEU A 227 8.41 -10.15 6.59
N MET A 228 7.51 -11.06 6.97
CA MET A 228 7.41 -11.60 8.33
C MET A 228 8.64 -12.45 8.68
N TYR A 229 9.13 -13.28 7.76
CA TYR A 229 10.39 -14.02 7.90
C TYR A 229 11.58 -13.07 8.18
N GLN A 230 11.74 -12.02 7.36
CA GLN A 230 12.81 -11.03 7.53
C GLN A 230 12.66 -10.28 8.86
N GLN A 231 11.43 -9.93 9.27
CA GLN A 231 11.19 -9.30 10.56
C GLN A 231 11.49 -10.25 11.72
N ALA A 232 11.20 -11.53 11.58
CA ALA A 232 11.50 -12.51 12.62
C ALA A 232 13.01 -12.57 12.93
N LEU A 233 13.84 -12.55 11.89
CA LEU A 233 15.30 -12.52 12.02
C LEU A 233 15.86 -11.17 12.45
N CYS A 234 15.26 -10.06 12.00
CA CYS A 234 15.74 -8.73 12.34
C CYS A 234 15.36 -8.29 13.77
N ARG A 235 14.25 -8.82 14.30
CA ARG A 235 13.74 -8.51 15.66
C ARG A 235 14.06 -9.60 16.67
N PHE A 236 14.89 -10.57 16.29
CA PHE A 236 15.38 -11.66 17.14
C PHE A 236 15.79 -11.16 18.54
N GLY A 237 15.23 -11.78 19.57
CA GLY A 237 15.40 -11.44 20.98
C GLY A 237 14.70 -10.15 21.44
N ASN A 238 14.00 -9.44 20.55
CA ASN A 238 13.45 -8.10 20.79
C ASN A 238 12.03 -7.94 20.22
N PHE A 239 11.16 -8.90 20.48
CA PHE A 239 9.74 -8.79 20.17
C PHE A 239 8.94 -8.19 21.32
N ASN A 240 7.89 -7.46 20.97
CA ASN A 240 6.76 -7.33 21.89
C ASN A 240 5.94 -8.61 21.79
N ALA A 241 5.22 -8.98 22.84
CA ALA A 241 4.40 -10.18 22.84
C ALA A 241 2.91 -9.85 23.00
N ILE A 242 2.07 -10.57 22.25
CA ILE A 242 0.63 -10.63 22.42
C ILE A 242 0.37 -11.73 23.45
N GLN A 243 -0.40 -11.40 24.48
CA GLN A 243 -0.89 -12.36 25.46
C GLN A 243 -2.23 -12.93 24.99
N LEU A 244 -2.36 -14.25 24.94
CA LEU A 244 -3.63 -14.91 24.69
C LEU A 244 -4.55 -14.70 25.90
N SER A 245 -5.83 -14.43 25.63
CA SER A 245 -6.85 -14.27 26.68
C SER A 245 -7.02 -15.54 27.49
N GLU A 246 -6.96 -16.69 26.81
CA GLU A 246 -7.00 -18.02 27.40
C GLU A 246 -5.73 -18.79 26.97
N PRO A 247 -5.02 -19.43 27.91
CA PRO A 247 -3.93 -20.34 27.56
C PRO A 247 -4.44 -21.46 26.65
N ALA A 248 -3.74 -21.72 25.54
CA ALA A 248 -4.13 -22.72 24.56
C ALA A 248 -3.29 -24.01 24.75
N PRO A 249 -3.89 -25.14 25.14
CA PRO A 249 -3.17 -26.40 25.35
C PRO A 249 -2.52 -26.91 24.06
N LEU A 250 -1.21 -27.19 24.09
CA LEU A 250 -0.49 -27.64 22.90
C LEU A 250 -1.02 -28.96 22.34
N LEU A 251 -1.35 -29.91 23.23
CA LEU A 251 -1.84 -31.22 22.82
C LEU A 251 -3.13 -31.10 22.00
N GLU A 252 -4.04 -30.22 22.40
CA GLU A 252 -5.29 -29.98 21.67
C GLU A 252 -5.03 -29.32 20.32
N LEU A 253 -4.19 -28.27 20.27
CA LEU A 253 -3.80 -27.61 19.02
C LEU A 253 -3.16 -28.58 18.02
N LEU A 254 -2.20 -29.39 18.47
CA LEU A 254 -1.51 -30.37 17.63
C LEU A 254 -2.47 -31.46 17.15
N THR A 255 -3.39 -31.91 18.01
CA THR A 255 -4.41 -32.89 17.63
C THR A 255 -5.38 -32.32 16.59
N MET A 256 -5.77 -31.04 16.71
CA MET A 256 -6.60 -30.36 15.69
C MET A 256 -5.87 -30.31 14.33
N ALA A 257 -4.60 -29.88 14.33
CA ALA A 257 -3.81 -29.80 13.11
C ALA A 257 -3.68 -31.15 12.39
N LEU A 258 -3.42 -32.23 13.13
CA LEU A 258 -3.27 -33.58 12.57
C LEU A 258 -4.59 -34.19 12.09
N LYS A 259 -5.74 -33.70 12.58
CA LYS A 259 -7.06 -34.11 12.09
C LYS A 259 -7.39 -33.45 10.75
N ASP A 260 -7.01 -32.20 10.59
CA ASP A 260 -7.25 -31.42 9.37
C ASP A 260 -6.20 -31.69 8.28
N ASP A 261 -5.09 -32.36 8.61
CA ASP A 261 -4.06 -32.74 7.64
C ASP A 261 -4.50 -33.95 6.79
N GLU A 262 -4.94 -33.65 5.56
CA GLU A 262 -5.31 -34.60 4.52
C GLU A 262 -4.19 -35.60 4.18
N SER A 263 -2.91 -35.22 4.35
CA SER A 263 -1.79 -36.13 4.09
C SER A 263 -1.66 -37.24 5.15
N MET A 264 -2.30 -37.04 6.30
CA MET A 264 -2.33 -37.95 7.44
C MET A 264 -3.69 -38.66 7.56
N SER A 265 -4.47 -38.76 6.47
CA SER A 265 -5.77 -39.43 6.45
C SER A 265 -5.70 -40.93 6.77
N ASP A 266 -4.59 -41.58 6.39
CA ASP A 266 -4.39 -43.02 6.54
C ASP A 266 -3.84 -43.42 7.93
N VAL A 267 -3.43 -42.43 8.72
CA VAL A 267 -2.84 -42.61 10.05
C VAL A 267 -3.95 -42.74 11.09
N ASN A 268 -3.87 -43.75 11.95
CA ASN A 268 -4.90 -43.98 12.95
C ASN A 268 -4.89 -42.87 14.02
N GLU A 269 -6.05 -42.56 14.62
CA GLU A 269 -6.20 -41.55 15.67
C GLU A 269 -5.21 -41.73 16.83
N LYS A 270 -4.86 -42.98 17.17
CA LYS A 270 -3.86 -43.28 18.20
C LYS A 270 -2.47 -42.81 17.81
N GLU A 271 -2.07 -43.02 16.56
CA GLU A 271 -0.76 -42.58 16.06
C GLU A 271 -0.72 -41.05 15.96
N LYS A 272 -1.81 -40.40 15.55
CA LYS A 272 -1.93 -38.93 15.59
C LYS A 272 -1.76 -38.38 17.00
N LEU A 273 -2.38 -39.03 17.99
CA LEU A 273 -2.23 -38.64 19.39
C LEU A 273 -0.78 -38.81 19.88
N GLU A 274 -0.12 -39.92 19.54
CA GLU A 274 1.30 -40.15 19.86
C GLU A 274 2.20 -39.07 19.23
N ILE A 275 1.96 -38.69 17.97
CA ILE A 275 2.69 -37.61 17.30
C ILE A 275 2.46 -36.27 18.02
N ALA A 276 1.22 -35.98 18.42
CA ALA A 276 0.88 -34.76 19.17
C ALA A 276 1.57 -34.72 20.54
N GLU A 277 1.62 -35.84 21.26
CA GLU A 277 2.34 -35.97 22.54
C GLU A 277 3.85 -35.74 22.37
N VAL A 278 4.48 -36.38 21.37
CA VAL A 278 5.91 -36.20 21.08
C VAL A 278 6.22 -34.74 20.74
N ASN A 279 5.44 -34.12 19.85
CA ASN A 279 5.61 -32.71 19.48
C ASN A 279 5.37 -31.77 20.67
N THR A 280 4.46 -32.10 21.58
CA THR A 280 4.23 -31.34 22.82
C THR A 280 5.49 -31.34 23.69
N GLU A 281 6.13 -32.50 23.88
CA GLU A 281 7.35 -32.58 24.68
C GLU A 281 8.53 -31.85 24.02
N ILE A 282 8.72 -31.99 22.70
CA ILE A 282 9.76 -31.24 21.96
C ILE A 282 9.60 -29.73 22.17
N LEU A 283 8.37 -29.22 22.05
CA LEU A 283 8.08 -27.81 22.23
C LEU A 283 8.31 -27.33 23.67
N LYS A 284 8.02 -28.18 24.66
CA LYS A 284 8.30 -27.88 26.08
C LYS A 284 9.80 -27.85 26.38
N GLU A 285 10.56 -28.81 25.84
CA GLU A 285 12.01 -28.88 26.00
C GLU A 285 12.70 -27.64 25.40
N ASN A 286 12.18 -27.12 24.29
CA ASN A 286 12.74 -25.96 23.60
C ASN A 286 12.07 -24.61 23.99
N ALA A 287 11.10 -24.62 24.91
CA ALA A 287 10.25 -23.46 25.23
C ALA A 287 11.04 -22.22 25.69
N GLU A 288 12.10 -22.42 26.49
CA GLU A 288 12.92 -21.31 27.00
C GLU A 288 13.59 -20.55 25.85
N MET A 289 14.20 -21.28 24.91
CA MET A 289 14.89 -20.71 23.76
C MET A 289 13.93 -19.97 22.83
N ILE A 290 12.78 -20.57 22.49
CA ILE A 290 11.81 -19.93 21.59
C ILE A 290 11.22 -18.69 22.26
N ASN A 291 10.98 -18.70 23.58
CA ASN A 291 10.52 -17.53 24.31
C ASN A 291 11.58 -16.42 24.34
N GLU A 292 12.85 -16.75 24.59
CA GLU A 292 13.95 -15.78 24.60
C GLU A 292 14.12 -15.11 23.24
N TYR A 293 14.17 -15.89 22.16
CA TYR A 293 14.53 -15.39 20.84
C TYR A 293 13.35 -14.93 19.99
N PHE A 294 12.19 -15.57 20.13
CA PHE A 294 11.00 -15.30 19.31
C PHE A 294 9.78 -14.89 20.12
N SER A 295 9.87 -14.80 21.46
CA SER A 295 8.76 -14.39 22.34
C SER A 295 7.49 -15.23 22.17
N ILE A 296 7.65 -16.51 21.84
CA ILE A 296 6.59 -17.51 21.90
C ILE A 296 6.71 -18.19 23.26
N HIS A 297 5.73 -17.99 24.14
CA HIS A 297 5.79 -18.50 25.51
C HIS A 297 4.88 -19.71 25.69
N ILE A 298 5.49 -20.80 26.12
CA ILE A 298 4.84 -22.05 26.50
C ILE A 298 5.06 -22.22 28.00
N ASP A 299 3.99 -22.38 28.77
CA ASP A 299 4.09 -22.56 30.21
C ASP A 299 4.53 -24.00 30.59
N GLN A 300 4.79 -24.23 31.88
CA GLN A 300 5.17 -25.56 32.39
C GLN A 300 4.07 -26.62 32.22
N GLY A 301 2.81 -26.19 32.06
CA GLY A 301 1.67 -27.06 31.81
C GLY A 301 1.52 -27.46 30.34
N GLY A 302 2.37 -26.95 29.44
CA GLY A 302 2.26 -27.21 28.01
C GLY A 302 1.16 -26.37 27.35
N ASN A 303 0.88 -25.17 27.87
CA ASN A 303 -0.05 -24.23 27.25
C ASN A 303 0.71 -23.09 26.58
N LEU A 304 0.36 -22.80 25.33
CA LEU A 304 0.75 -21.59 24.66
C LEU A 304 0.03 -20.40 25.30
N THR A 305 0.78 -19.36 25.64
CA THR A 305 0.23 -18.18 26.33
C THR A 305 0.62 -16.86 25.67
N ARG A 306 1.75 -16.81 24.95
CA ARG A 306 2.17 -15.60 24.23
C ARG A 306 2.71 -15.90 22.85
N LEU A 307 2.49 -14.94 21.95
CA LEU A 307 2.99 -14.92 20.57
C LEU A 307 3.68 -13.59 20.24
N PRO A 308 4.66 -13.56 19.32
CA PRO A 308 5.36 -12.32 18.96
C PRO A 308 4.52 -11.35 18.13
N VAL A 309 4.57 -10.07 18.47
CA VAL A 309 4.15 -8.99 17.56
C VAL A 309 5.22 -8.82 16.48
N VAL A 310 5.08 -9.51 15.34
CA VAL A 310 6.01 -9.38 14.22
C VAL A 310 5.91 -8.01 13.55
N LEU A 311 4.67 -7.55 13.27
CA LEU A 311 4.36 -6.21 12.78
C LEU A 311 3.37 -5.50 13.72
N ASP A 312 3.63 -4.23 14.02
CA ASP A 312 2.71 -3.42 14.83
C ASP A 312 1.34 -3.29 14.16
N GLN A 313 0.27 -3.42 14.95
CA GLN A 313 -1.13 -3.34 14.53
C GLN A 313 -1.58 -4.48 13.61
N TYR A 314 -0.88 -5.61 13.67
CA TYR A 314 -1.29 -6.82 12.98
C TYR A 314 -1.28 -7.99 13.95
N THR A 315 -2.34 -8.79 13.88
CA THR A 315 -2.49 -10.07 14.54
C THR A 315 -2.71 -11.12 13.46
N PRO A 316 -2.06 -12.29 13.54
CA PRO A 316 -2.22 -13.35 12.56
C PRO A 316 -3.63 -13.94 12.64
N ASP A 317 -3.98 -14.71 11.62
CA ASP A 317 -5.21 -15.51 11.61
C ASP A 317 -5.07 -16.65 12.64
N MET A 318 -5.85 -16.58 13.72
CA MET A 318 -5.75 -17.51 14.83
C MET A 318 -6.32 -18.90 14.51
N ASP A 319 -7.14 -19.02 13.45
CA ASP A 319 -7.64 -20.32 13.00
C ASP A 319 -6.51 -21.21 12.45
N ARG A 320 -5.37 -20.61 12.08
CA ARG A 320 -4.15 -21.29 11.61
C ARG A 320 -3.17 -21.61 12.73
N LEU A 321 -3.51 -21.29 13.98
CA LEU A 321 -2.66 -21.56 15.13
C LEU A 321 -2.33 -23.06 15.30
N PRO A 322 -3.28 -24.00 15.12
CA PRO A 322 -2.99 -25.44 15.14
C PRO A 322 -1.87 -25.85 14.18
N GLU A 323 -2.01 -25.49 12.90
CA GLU A 323 -1.01 -25.78 11.84
C GLU A 323 0.35 -25.18 12.20
N PHE A 324 0.38 -23.93 12.67
CA PHE A 324 1.61 -23.29 13.11
C PHE A 324 2.30 -24.06 14.24
N MET A 325 1.55 -24.53 15.24
CA MET A 325 2.15 -25.28 16.33
C MET A 325 2.70 -26.64 15.88
N LEU A 326 2.02 -27.30 14.94
CA LEU A 326 2.51 -28.53 14.33
C LEU A 326 3.80 -28.30 13.55
N THR A 327 3.87 -27.24 12.73
CA THR A 327 5.09 -26.84 12.03
C THR A 327 6.23 -26.53 13.00
N LEU A 328 5.97 -25.86 14.12
CA LEU A 328 7.01 -25.61 15.12
C LEU A 328 7.56 -26.92 15.70
N GLY A 329 6.69 -27.87 16.05
CA GLY A 329 7.13 -29.16 16.62
C GLY A 329 7.87 -30.05 15.62
N ASN A 330 7.33 -30.16 14.40
CA ASN A 330 7.73 -31.16 13.41
C ASN A 330 8.80 -30.68 12.42
N ASP A 331 8.78 -29.40 12.01
CA ASP A 331 9.56 -28.92 10.86
C ASP A 331 10.81 -28.11 11.26
N ILE A 332 10.96 -27.79 12.55
CA ILE A 332 12.13 -27.04 13.03
C ILE A 332 13.33 -27.97 13.20
N ALA A 333 14.45 -27.57 12.61
CA ALA A 333 15.73 -28.27 12.77
C ALA A 333 16.43 -27.87 14.09
N TRP A 334 15.93 -28.38 15.23
CA TRP A 334 16.39 -28.03 16.59
C TRP A 334 17.89 -28.26 16.84
N ASP A 335 18.50 -29.21 16.12
CA ASP A 335 19.89 -29.64 16.36
C ASP A 335 20.96 -28.68 15.80
N VAL A 336 20.61 -27.86 14.79
CA VAL A 336 21.57 -27.02 14.07
C VAL A 336 21.17 -25.55 14.22
N GLU A 337 21.88 -24.80 15.08
CA GLU A 337 21.53 -23.42 15.47
C GLU A 337 21.06 -22.52 14.31
N LYS A 338 21.86 -22.44 13.23
CA LYS A 338 21.52 -21.61 12.07
C LYS A 338 20.26 -22.08 11.34
N GLU A 339 20.11 -23.39 11.15
CA GLU A 339 18.91 -23.95 10.52
C GLU A 339 17.69 -23.81 11.43
N CYS A 340 17.84 -24.03 12.73
CA CYS A 340 16.80 -23.81 13.73
C CYS A 340 16.22 -22.40 13.63
N PHE A 341 17.09 -21.37 13.61
CA PHE A 341 16.64 -19.98 13.46
C PHE A 341 15.99 -19.71 12.12
N ARG A 342 16.50 -20.32 11.04
CA ARG A 342 15.91 -20.19 9.70
C ARG A 342 14.52 -20.82 9.63
N THR A 343 14.36 -22.07 10.07
CA THR A 343 13.10 -22.80 10.03
C THR A 343 12.08 -22.21 10.99
N ALA A 344 12.50 -21.77 12.19
CA ALA A 344 11.63 -21.06 13.13
C ALA A 344 11.13 -19.72 12.56
N ALA A 345 12.03 -18.91 12.00
CA ALA A 345 11.64 -17.66 11.33
C ALA A 345 10.74 -17.93 10.12
N ALA A 346 10.95 -19.02 9.37
CA ALA A 346 10.11 -19.40 8.24
C ALA A 346 8.71 -19.83 8.69
N ALA A 347 8.61 -20.58 9.79
CA ALA A 347 7.33 -20.97 10.41
C ALA A 347 6.55 -19.73 10.87
N ILE A 348 7.20 -18.81 11.58
CA ILE A 348 6.62 -17.51 11.96
C ILE A 348 6.20 -16.73 10.71
N GLY A 349 7.05 -16.71 9.69
CA GLY A 349 6.76 -16.06 8.42
C GLY A 349 5.49 -16.60 7.76
N ASN A 350 5.31 -17.92 7.77
CA ASN A 350 4.15 -18.59 7.19
C ASN A 350 2.86 -18.31 7.97
N PHE A 351 2.92 -18.39 9.30
CA PHE A 351 1.77 -18.16 10.19
C PHE A 351 1.29 -16.70 10.16
N TYR A 352 2.22 -15.75 10.10
CA TYR A 352 1.89 -14.32 10.01
C TYR A 352 1.66 -13.84 8.56
N ALA A 353 1.68 -14.73 7.56
CA ALA A 353 1.36 -14.33 6.20
C ALA A 353 -0.12 -13.95 6.06
N LEU A 354 -0.43 -12.97 5.21
CA LEU A 354 -1.79 -12.49 4.98
C LEU A 354 -2.53 -13.41 4.00
N HIS A 355 -2.86 -14.62 4.46
CA HIS A 355 -3.70 -15.57 3.74
C HIS A 355 -5.12 -15.03 3.54
N PRO A 356 -5.84 -15.48 2.50
CA PRO A 356 -7.29 -15.28 2.42
C PRO A 356 -7.98 -15.80 3.69
N PRO A 357 -9.07 -15.15 4.14
CA PRO A 357 -9.90 -15.68 5.21
C PRO A 357 -10.47 -17.06 4.84
N ILE A 358 -10.79 -17.87 5.84
CA ILE A 358 -11.43 -19.18 5.65
C ILE A 358 -12.78 -19.03 4.95
N LEU A 359 -13.53 -17.98 5.30
CA LEU A 359 -14.80 -17.66 4.65
C LEU A 359 -14.55 -17.20 3.19
N PRO A 360 -15.22 -17.81 2.20
CA PRO A 360 -15.00 -17.50 0.79
C PRO A 360 -15.37 -16.06 0.43
N ASN A 361 -14.73 -15.45 -0.55
CA ASN A 361 -15.01 -14.05 -0.89
C ASN A 361 -16.48 -13.86 -1.31
N PRO A 362 -17.28 -13.04 -0.60
CA PRO A 362 -18.70 -12.86 -0.95
C PRO A 362 -18.91 -12.04 -2.23
N SER A 363 -17.86 -11.41 -2.77
CA SER A 363 -17.94 -10.55 -3.96
C SER A 363 -18.33 -11.32 -5.22
N GLY A 364 -19.14 -10.69 -6.08
CA GLY A 364 -19.48 -11.22 -7.40
C GLY A 364 -20.27 -12.54 -7.33
N LYS A 365 -19.68 -13.64 -7.83
CA LYS A 365 -20.34 -14.96 -7.84
C LYS A 365 -20.27 -15.68 -6.48
N GLY A 366 -19.38 -15.24 -5.58
CA GLY A 366 -19.15 -15.88 -4.29
C GLY A 366 -20.30 -15.70 -3.29
N ILE A 367 -21.16 -14.71 -3.48
CA ILE A 367 -22.40 -14.49 -2.70
C ILE A 367 -23.28 -15.74 -2.62
N ARG A 368 -23.23 -16.62 -3.64
CA ARG A 368 -24.02 -17.85 -3.72
C ARG A 368 -23.62 -18.90 -2.68
N LEU A 369 -22.41 -18.83 -2.14
CA LEU A 369 -21.91 -19.76 -1.12
C LEU A 369 -22.56 -19.53 0.25
N TYR A 370 -23.26 -18.41 0.40
CA TYR A 370 -23.94 -18.00 1.64
C TYR A 370 -25.46 -18.24 1.57
N LYS A 371 -25.96 -19.01 0.60
CA LYS A 371 -27.37 -19.41 0.58
C LYS A 371 -27.64 -20.41 1.70
N LYS A 372 -28.74 -20.22 2.44
CA LYS A 372 -29.20 -21.16 3.47
C LYS A 372 -29.50 -22.51 2.82
N ASN A 373 -28.88 -23.57 3.34
CA ASN A 373 -29.22 -24.93 2.93
C ASN A 373 -30.66 -25.24 3.36
N LYS A 374 -31.55 -25.44 2.39
CA LYS A 374 -32.96 -25.82 2.63
C LYS A 374 -33.16 -27.33 2.81
N ASP A 375 -32.09 -28.13 2.72
CA ASP A 375 -32.16 -29.58 2.54
C ASP A 375 -32.15 -30.43 3.83
N SER A 376 -32.45 -29.84 5.01
CA SER A 376 -32.65 -30.62 6.24
C SER A 376 -34.10 -30.64 6.75
N MET A 377 -35.09 -30.28 5.92
CA MET A 377 -36.49 -30.52 6.25
C MET A 377 -37.34 -30.79 4.98
N GLU A 378 -37.76 -32.06 4.87
CA GLU A 378 -38.86 -32.61 4.08
C GLU A 378 -38.66 -33.03 2.61
N SER A 379 -39.01 -34.30 2.43
CA SER A 379 -39.10 -35.08 1.21
C SER A 379 -40.27 -34.65 0.32
N ALA A 380 -40.06 -34.81 -1.00
CA ALA A 380 -41.06 -34.97 -2.07
C ALA A 380 -41.90 -33.74 -2.50
N GLY A 381 -41.65 -33.25 -3.73
CA GLY A 381 -42.68 -32.58 -4.53
C GLY A 381 -42.21 -31.59 -5.60
N GLN A 382 -42.12 -32.06 -6.85
CA GLN A 382 -42.33 -31.35 -8.12
C GLN A 382 -41.51 -30.09 -8.48
N ALA A 383 -40.70 -30.26 -9.53
CA ALA A 383 -40.19 -29.22 -10.42
C ALA A 383 -41.32 -28.66 -11.31
N ASP A 384 -41.52 -27.34 -11.31
CA ASP A 384 -41.18 -26.45 -12.43
C ASP A 384 -41.85 -25.07 -12.30
N ASN A 385 -41.06 -24.05 -12.67
CA ASN A 385 -41.42 -22.67 -13.06
C ASN A 385 -42.06 -21.75 -12.00
N ASP A 386 -41.32 -20.72 -11.55
CA ASP A 386 -41.41 -19.40 -12.19
C ASP A 386 -40.29 -18.46 -11.72
N LEU A 387 -39.69 -17.75 -12.67
CA LEU A 387 -38.75 -16.66 -12.41
C LEU A 387 -39.55 -15.42 -11.97
N THR A 388 -39.54 -15.12 -10.66
CA THR A 388 -39.49 -13.77 -10.07
C THR A 388 -39.88 -13.85 -8.60
N SER A 389 -38.91 -14.13 -7.73
CA SER A 389 -39.02 -13.81 -6.30
C SER A 389 -37.63 -13.40 -5.82
N THR A 390 -37.58 -12.26 -5.14
CA THR A 390 -36.43 -11.64 -4.51
C THR A 390 -35.52 -12.66 -3.80
N ASP A 391 -34.36 -12.96 -4.40
CA ASP A 391 -33.30 -13.88 -3.94
C ASP A 391 -32.61 -13.44 -2.63
N GLU A 392 -32.98 -12.30 -2.03
CA GLU A 392 -32.33 -11.76 -0.81
C GLU A 392 -32.76 -12.48 0.49
N ASP A 393 -33.91 -13.17 0.50
CA ASP A 393 -34.46 -13.77 1.72
C ASP A 393 -33.87 -15.16 2.07
N ASP A 394 -33.18 -15.82 1.13
CA ASP A 394 -32.59 -17.16 1.29
C ASP A 394 -31.09 -17.13 1.65
N ILE A 395 -30.51 -15.96 1.93
CA ILE A 395 -29.09 -15.81 2.28
C ILE A 395 -28.93 -15.84 3.81
N ASP A 396 -27.89 -16.52 4.29
CA ASP A 396 -27.43 -16.42 5.66
C ASP A 396 -26.74 -15.06 5.86
N GLN A 397 -27.54 -14.07 6.26
CA GLN A 397 -27.07 -12.69 6.43
C GLN A 397 -26.02 -12.56 7.53
N GLU A 398 -26.03 -13.43 8.55
CA GLU A 398 -25.05 -13.37 9.63
C GLU A 398 -23.69 -13.85 9.14
N LEU A 399 -23.66 -15.02 8.50
CA LEU A 399 -22.43 -15.58 7.92
C LEU A 399 -21.88 -14.69 6.79
N LEU A 400 -22.76 -14.09 5.98
CA LEU A 400 -22.36 -13.15 4.94
C LEU A 400 -21.73 -11.89 5.53
N ALA A 401 -22.33 -11.30 6.57
CA ALA A 401 -21.80 -10.10 7.21
C ALA A 401 -20.43 -10.37 7.85
N GLU A 402 -20.24 -11.55 8.45
CA GLU A 402 -18.95 -12.00 8.97
C GLU A 402 -17.89 -12.10 7.87
N ALA A 403 -18.24 -12.72 6.74
CA ALA A 403 -17.35 -12.82 5.58
C ALA A 403 -16.98 -11.44 5.03
N GLU A 404 -17.95 -10.56 4.82
CA GLU A 404 -17.71 -9.19 4.35
C GLU A 404 -16.78 -8.42 5.29
N ALA A 405 -16.99 -8.55 6.61
CA ALA A 405 -16.13 -7.93 7.61
C ALA A 405 -14.69 -8.49 7.57
N ALA A 406 -14.52 -9.81 7.48
CA ALA A 406 -13.22 -10.46 7.41
C ALA A 406 -12.43 -10.03 6.16
N TRP A 407 -13.08 -10.01 5.00
CA TRP A 407 -12.48 -9.58 3.73
C TRP A 407 -12.14 -8.09 3.72
N ALA A 408 -13.03 -7.23 4.23
CA ALA A 408 -12.77 -5.80 4.37
C ALA A 408 -11.60 -5.51 5.33
N GLN A 409 -11.54 -6.22 6.46
CA GLN A 409 -10.46 -6.09 7.43
C GLN A 409 -9.11 -6.52 6.83
N ARG A 410 -9.11 -7.60 6.03
CA ARG A 410 -7.90 -8.04 5.31
C ARG A 410 -7.44 -7.01 4.29
N GLU A 411 -8.32 -6.49 3.45
CA GLU A 411 -7.99 -5.45 2.48
C GLU A 411 -7.43 -4.19 3.16
N TRP A 412 -8.06 -3.76 4.26
CA TRP A 412 -7.58 -2.64 5.07
C TRP A 412 -6.17 -2.90 5.60
N THR A 413 -5.91 -4.10 6.11
CA THR A 413 -4.60 -4.50 6.64
C THR A 413 -3.54 -4.53 5.55
N ILE A 414 -3.88 -5.07 4.36
CA ILE A 414 -3.01 -5.06 3.19
C ILE A 414 -2.59 -3.62 2.85
N GLN A 415 -3.58 -2.72 2.70
CA GLN A 415 -3.34 -1.35 2.29
C GLN A 415 -2.60 -0.52 3.35
N HIS A 416 -2.96 -0.67 4.62
CA HIS A 416 -2.56 0.26 5.68
C HIS A 416 -1.48 -0.28 6.62
N VAL A 417 -1.23 -1.59 6.63
CA VAL A 417 -0.20 -2.21 7.46
C VAL A 417 0.88 -2.86 6.61
N LEU A 418 0.51 -3.76 5.70
CA LEU A 418 1.46 -4.55 4.90
C LEU A 418 2.27 -3.65 3.95
N PHE A 419 1.63 -2.95 3.01
CA PHE A 419 2.36 -2.13 2.01
C PHE A 419 3.23 -1.04 2.63
N PRO A 420 2.80 -0.29 3.67
CA PRO A 420 3.67 0.64 4.38
C PRO A 420 4.88 -0.04 5.04
N SER A 421 4.72 -1.25 5.57
CA SER A 421 5.81 -2.01 6.19
C SER A 421 6.78 -2.57 5.14
N MET A 422 6.26 -3.08 4.02
CA MET A 422 7.09 -3.55 2.90
C MET A 422 8.03 -2.46 2.41
N ARG A 423 7.54 -1.23 2.22
CA ARG A 423 8.36 -0.07 1.79
C ARG A 423 9.54 0.24 2.72
N LEU A 424 9.39 -0.08 4.01
CA LEU A 424 10.43 0.18 5.00
C LEU A 424 11.40 -0.98 5.18
N PHE A 425 10.88 -2.21 5.16
CA PHE A 425 11.59 -3.34 5.73
C PHE A 425 11.83 -4.48 4.73
N LEU A 426 10.97 -4.65 3.73
CA LEU A 426 11.08 -5.79 2.82
C LEU A 426 12.28 -5.60 1.87
N LYS A 427 13.17 -6.58 1.89
CA LYS A 427 14.26 -6.76 0.93
C LYS A 427 13.89 -7.94 0.00
N PRO A 428 13.18 -7.71 -1.12
CA PRO A 428 12.64 -8.81 -1.92
C PRO A 428 13.77 -9.65 -2.54
N PRO A 429 13.76 -10.99 -2.37
CA PRO A 429 14.80 -11.85 -2.94
C PRO A 429 14.68 -11.98 -4.47
N LYS A 430 15.76 -12.41 -5.12
CA LYS A 430 15.83 -12.63 -6.58
C LYS A 430 14.79 -13.62 -7.10
N SER A 431 14.43 -14.64 -6.31
CA SER A 431 13.41 -15.64 -6.68
C SER A 431 12.05 -15.01 -6.96
N MET A 432 11.68 -13.93 -6.25
CA MET A 432 10.39 -13.24 -6.40
C MET A 432 10.17 -12.60 -7.78
N ALA A 433 11.24 -12.42 -8.55
CA ALA A 433 11.15 -11.92 -9.92
C ALA A 433 10.70 -13.00 -10.92
N THR A 434 10.80 -14.29 -10.54
CA THR A 434 10.59 -15.43 -11.43
C THR A 434 9.53 -16.42 -10.93
N ASP A 435 9.19 -16.41 -9.64
CA ASP A 435 8.24 -17.34 -9.01
C ASP A 435 6.76 -16.91 -9.12
N GLY A 436 6.49 -15.79 -9.81
CA GLY A 436 5.14 -15.24 -9.94
C GLY A 436 4.72 -14.31 -8.80
N THR A 437 5.59 -14.02 -7.83
CA THR A 437 5.30 -13.07 -6.76
C THR A 437 5.13 -11.64 -7.27
N PHE A 438 5.98 -11.19 -8.21
CA PHE A 438 5.79 -9.92 -8.92
C PHE A 438 5.64 -10.17 -10.42
N VAL A 439 4.49 -9.80 -10.99
CA VAL A 439 4.21 -9.94 -12.42
C VAL A 439 3.87 -8.58 -13.02
N GLN A 440 4.66 -8.13 -13.99
CA GLN A 440 4.31 -6.92 -14.74
C GLN A 440 3.17 -7.22 -15.72
N ILE A 441 2.01 -6.59 -15.50
CA ILE A 441 0.81 -6.86 -16.30
C ILE A 441 0.54 -5.80 -17.37
N ALA A 442 0.95 -4.56 -17.13
CA ALA A 442 0.72 -3.48 -18.07
C ALA A 442 1.80 -2.40 -18.00
N SER A 443 1.87 -1.61 -19.06
CA SER A 443 2.66 -0.39 -19.15
C SER A 443 1.76 0.71 -19.71
N LEU A 444 1.73 1.86 -19.04
CA LEU A 444 0.98 3.04 -19.49
C LEU A 444 1.42 3.45 -20.90
N ASP A 445 2.71 3.33 -21.23
CA ASP A 445 3.22 3.63 -22.59
C ASP A 445 2.55 2.79 -23.68
N LYS A 446 2.15 1.55 -23.35
CA LYS A 446 1.40 0.68 -24.27
C LYS A 446 -0.09 1.01 -24.26
N LEU A 447 -0.67 1.31 -23.09
CA LEU A 447 -2.08 1.68 -22.95
C LEU A 447 -2.42 2.98 -23.68
N TYR A 448 -1.57 4.00 -23.58
CA TYR A 448 -1.77 5.30 -24.27
C TYR A 448 -1.66 5.23 -25.80
N LYS A 449 -1.26 4.09 -26.38
CA LYS A 449 -1.33 3.86 -27.83
C LYS A 449 -2.73 3.43 -28.31
N ILE A 450 -3.56 2.97 -27.37
CA ILE A 450 -4.91 2.45 -27.64
C ILE A 450 -5.96 3.39 -27.05
N PHE A 451 -5.73 3.85 -25.82
CA PHE A 451 -6.61 4.76 -25.10
C PHE A 451 -6.16 6.20 -25.30
N GLU A 452 -6.84 6.91 -26.19
CA GLU A 452 -6.63 8.33 -26.45
C GLU A 452 -7.71 9.18 -25.77
N ARG A 453 -7.38 10.44 -25.49
CA ARG A 453 -8.35 11.43 -25.02
C ARG A 453 -9.40 11.67 -26.10
N CYS A 454 -10.67 11.75 -25.69
CA CYS A 454 -11.79 12.09 -26.56
C CYS A 454 -11.65 13.47 -27.23
#